data_AF-A0A6A4VDL8-F1
#
_entry.id   AF-A0A6A4VDL8-F1
#
_cell.length_a   1.000
_cell.length_b   1.000
_cell.length_c   1.000
_cell.angle_alpha   90.00
_cell.angle_beta   90.00
_cell.angle_gamma   90.00
#
_symmetry.space_group_name_H-M   'P 1'
#
loop_
_entity.id
_entity.type
_entity.pdbx_description
1 polymer ?
#
loop_
_entity_poly.entity_id
_entity_poly.type
_entity_poly.pdbx_seq_one_letter_code
_entity_poly.pdbx_strand_id
1 'polypeptide(L)'
;MSAVSTKSKEAEVELDDADGKLRDIKAQVEEERQHKMARMQAEQRRQQEEKRRQQEERELEKRRQQEERELEKCRQQEEWELEERERALKIKIAEEARERAARKVPGVSSYVNLSRWLLFYTARTQEQAAKCLTSVKNVARNFGMMIDEPRKILVSEDRVQGYVQAIEQNFSPEAQLVMCIIPSKDKTKYDAIKQLLCLRRPVPSQVVTARLIQTNKNTLGVATKIALQMNCKLGGVPWEVKIPMSGSMIVGYDTYHESQHKGASAGAWVASMNANASKYYSLATIHKDKEEICSHMQSNMMLSMCRYREINGSFPTNVIVYRDGIGEGSLRYVHQHEIDRIKAAITELNAPTRLCFIIVTKNINTRVFAQGRGGGVDNPPPGTVVDDVITRPERYDFYLISQKTRIGTVTPTMYNVILDETSYMPKHLQMLSYKLAHMYFNLSSTVRVPAPSHYAHRLAFLVGQSLHQQHHLDLANELFFL
;
A
#
# COMPACT_ATOMS: atom_id res chain seq x y z
N MET A 1 80.26 -60.68 -85.70
CA MET A 1 79.00 -61.12 -85.05
C MET A 1 79.03 -60.95 -83.52
N SER A 2 79.31 -59.76 -82.97
CA SER A 2 79.03 -59.52 -81.53
C SER A 2 78.88 -58.03 -81.18
N ALA A 3 79.54 -57.11 -81.89
CA ALA A 3 79.57 -55.69 -81.49
C ALA A 3 78.47 -54.77 -82.09
N VAL A 4 77.68 -55.24 -83.06
CA VAL A 4 76.65 -54.41 -83.75
C VAL A 4 75.27 -54.51 -83.08
N SER A 5 75.03 -55.56 -82.29
CA SER A 5 73.75 -55.78 -81.57
C SER A 5 73.66 -54.98 -80.26
N THR A 6 74.80 -54.73 -79.60
CA THR A 6 74.84 -54.09 -78.28
C THR A 6 74.69 -52.57 -78.35
N LYS A 7 75.33 -51.91 -79.33
CA LYS A 7 75.26 -50.44 -79.48
C LYS A 7 73.88 -49.92 -79.92
N SER A 8 73.09 -50.71 -80.66
CA SER A 8 71.74 -50.30 -81.06
C SER A 8 70.74 -50.43 -79.91
N LYS A 9 70.92 -51.43 -79.03
CA LYS A 9 70.09 -51.61 -77.83
C LYS A 9 70.43 -50.61 -76.71
N GLU A 10 71.70 -50.24 -76.56
CA GLU A 10 72.11 -49.22 -75.57
C GLU A 10 71.61 -47.81 -75.95
N ALA A 11 71.61 -47.46 -77.24
CA ALA A 11 71.10 -46.17 -77.72
C ALA A 11 69.57 -46.04 -77.66
N GLU A 12 68.81 -47.12 -77.92
CA GLU A 12 67.36 -47.14 -77.70
C GLU A 12 67.00 -47.05 -76.22
N VAL A 13 67.75 -47.70 -75.33
CA VAL A 13 67.51 -47.64 -73.87
C VAL A 13 67.86 -46.26 -73.30
N GLU A 14 68.92 -45.59 -73.77
CA GLU A 14 69.25 -44.22 -73.33
C GLU A 14 68.25 -43.17 -73.85
N LEU A 15 67.71 -43.33 -75.06
CA LEU A 15 66.66 -42.44 -75.59
C LEU A 15 65.33 -42.64 -74.85
N ASP A 16 64.95 -43.87 -74.52
CA ASP A 16 63.72 -44.17 -73.77
C ASP A 16 63.82 -43.72 -72.29
N ASP A 17 65.02 -43.80 -71.68
CA ASP A 17 65.28 -43.29 -70.32
C ASP A 17 65.33 -41.74 -70.28
N ALA A 18 65.83 -41.09 -71.33
CA ALA A 18 65.80 -39.63 -71.47
C ALA A 18 64.38 -39.10 -71.74
N ASP A 19 63.59 -39.78 -72.57
CA ASP A 19 62.20 -39.40 -72.87
C ASP A 19 61.28 -39.68 -71.66
N GLY A 20 61.56 -40.74 -70.87
CA GLY A 20 60.95 -41.01 -69.57
C GLY A 20 61.23 -39.90 -68.55
N LYS A 21 62.50 -39.50 -68.38
CA LYS A 21 62.89 -38.38 -67.49
C LYS A 21 62.27 -37.06 -67.91
N LEU A 22 62.16 -36.79 -69.22
CA LEU A 22 61.52 -35.57 -69.72
C LEU A 22 60.01 -35.56 -69.47
N ARG A 23 59.34 -36.72 -69.56
CA ARG A 23 57.92 -36.89 -69.21
C ARG A 23 57.69 -36.72 -67.71
N ASP A 24 58.56 -37.27 -66.87
CA ASP A 24 58.46 -37.14 -65.42
C ASP A 24 58.69 -35.70 -64.94
N ILE A 25 59.66 -34.99 -65.53
CA ILE A 25 59.89 -33.57 -65.22
C ILE A 25 58.71 -32.72 -65.69
N LYS A 26 58.15 -32.98 -66.89
CA LYS A 26 56.95 -32.27 -67.37
C LYS A 26 55.74 -32.55 -66.48
N ALA A 27 55.56 -33.79 -66.02
CA ALA A 27 54.49 -34.16 -65.10
C ALA A 27 54.65 -33.45 -63.74
N GLN A 28 55.86 -33.41 -63.17
CA GLN A 28 56.14 -32.69 -61.92
C GLN A 28 55.91 -31.18 -62.05
N VAL A 29 56.31 -30.55 -63.16
CA VAL A 29 56.09 -29.12 -63.39
C VAL A 29 54.60 -28.81 -63.58
N GLU A 30 53.86 -29.69 -64.24
CA GLU A 30 52.40 -29.55 -64.41
C GLU A 30 51.66 -29.74 -63.07
N GLU A 31 52.08 -30.71 -62.26
CA GLU A 31 51.54 -30.96 -60.92
C GLU A 31 51.84 -29.79 -59.97
N GLU A 32 53.05 -29.23 -59.98
CA GLU A 32 53.39 -28.02 -59.23
C GLU A 32 52.57 -26.81 -59.68
N ARG A 33 52.33 -26.66 -61.00
CA ARG A 33 51.46 -25.60 -61.54
C ARG A 33 50.02 -25.76 -61.09
N GLN A 34 49.47 -26.97 -61.15
CA GLN A 34 48.12 -27.27 -60.67
C GLN A 34 47.99 -27.03 -59.16
N HIS A 35 48.99 -27.43 -58.37
CA HIS A 35 49.00 -27.22 -56.94
C HIS A 35 49.15 -25.74 -56.56
N LYS A 36 49.96 -24.95 -57.31
CA LYS A 36 50.03 -23.48 -57.15
C LYS A 36 48.69 -22.80 -57.50
N MET A 37 48.04 -23.20 -58.59
CA MET A 37 46.71 -22.69 -58.93
C MET A 37 45.67 -23.05 -57.88
N ALA A 38 45.67 -24.29 -57.38
CA ALA A 38 44.75 -24.73 -56.34
C ALA A 38 44.94 -23.94 -55.03
N ARG A 39 46.20 -23.66 -54.63
CA ARG A 39 46.51 -22.80 -53.48
C ARG A 39 46.01 -21.37 -53.67
N MET A 40 46.24 -20.78 -54.84
CA MET A 40 45.78 -19.42 -55.16
C MET A 40 44.24 -19.33 -55.16
N GLN A 41 43.55 -20.32 -55.72
CA GLN A 41 42.08 -20.39 -55.70
C GLN A 41 41.53 -20.62 -54.29
N ALA A 42 42.18 -21.44 -53.46
CA ALA A 42 41.80 -21.65 -52.08
C ALA A 42 41.97 -20.38 -51.24
N GLU A 43 43.04 -19.62 -51.47
CA GLU A 43 43.31 -18.36 -50.79
C GLU A 43 42.32 -17.25 -51.20
N GLN A 44 41.98 -17.17 -52.50
CA GLN A 44 40.91 -16.28 -52.98
C GLN A 44 39.54 -16.63 -52.38
N ARG A 45 39.21 -17.92 -52.25
CA ARG A 45 37.96 -18.37 -51.59
C ARG A 45 37.94 -17.99 -50.11
N ARG A 46 39.05 -18.17 -49.39
CA ARG A 46 39.17 -17.75 -47.99
C ARG A 46 38.99 -16.24 -47.82
N GLN A 47 39.63 -15.42 -48.66
CA GLN A 47 39.48 -13.97 -48.61
C GLN A 47 38.06 -13.50 -48.95
N GLN A 48 37.38 -14.18 -49.89
CA GLN A 48 35.97 -13.89 -50.20
C GLN A 48 35.04 -14.28 -49.03
N GLU A 49 35.28 -15.43 -48.40
CA GLU A 49 34.48 -15.89 -47.26
C GLU A 49 34.67 -15.00 -46.04
N GLU A 50 35.91 -14.56 -45.77
CA GLU A 50 36.22 -13.63 -44.68
C GLU A 50 35.57 -12.26 -44.89
N LYS A 51 35.60 -11.72 -46.13
CA LYS A 51 34.86 -10.50 -46.47
C LYS A 51 33.36 -10.66 -46.29
N ARG A 52 32.79 -11.82 -46.64
CA ARG A 52 31.36 -12.10 -46.45
C ARG A 52 31.00 -12.14 -44.97
N ARG A 53 31.81 -12.81 -44.14
CA ARG A 53 31.61 -12.85 -42.67
C ARG A 53 31.70 -11.46 -42.04
N GLN A 54 32.68 -10.66 -42.42
CA GLN A 54 32.81 -9.28 -41.92
C GLN A 54 31.62 -8.40 -42.35
N GLN A 55 31.06 -8.64 -43.53
CA GLN A 55 29.86 -7.93 -43.99
C GLN A 55 28.61 -8.37 -43.21
N GLU A 56 28.40 -9.67 -43.02
CA GLU A 56 27.30 -10.24 -42.22
C GLU A 56 27.35 -9.75 -40.76
N GLU A 57 28.54 -9.68 -40.15
CA GLU A 57 28.73 -9.20 -38.77
C GLU A 57 28.41 -7.71 -38.64
N ARG A 58 28.82 -6.87 -39.61
CA ARG A 58 28.46 -5.44 -39.67
C ARG A 58 26.96 -5.23 -39.86
N GLU A 59 26.29 -6.08 -40.63
CA GLU A 59 24.83 -6.01 -40.80
C GLU A 59 24.09 -6.44 -39.53
N LEU A 60 24.57 -7.48 -38.85
CA LEU A 60 24.03 -7.94 -37.56
C LEU A 60 24.16 -6.86 -36.47
N GLU A 61 25.31 -6.19 -36.40
CA GLU A 61 25.55 -5.15 -35.41
C GLU A 61 24.68 -3.90 -35.68
N LYS A 62 24.49 -3.53 -36.95
CA LYS A 62 23.53 -2.48 -37.33
C LYS A 62 22.10 -2.83 -36.91
N ARG A 63 21.67 -4.08 -37.07
CA ARG A 63 20.35 -4.54 -36.61
C ARG A 63 20.20 -4.46 -35.09
N ARG A 64 21.20 -4.91 -34.32
CA ARG A 64 21.19 -4.80 -32.85
C ARG A 64 21.11 -3.35 -32.38
N GLN A 65 21.90 -2.46 -32.96
CA GLN A 65 21.85 -1.03 -32.64
C GLN A 65 20.51 -0.40 -33.00
N GLN A 66 19.85 -0.87 -34.06
CA GLN A 66 18.51 -0.41 -34.43
C GLN A 66 17.45 -0.92 -33.44
N GLU A 67 17.48 -2.20 -33.09
CA GLU A 67 16.56 -2.80 -32.09
C GLU A 67 16.70 -2.12 -30.73
N GLU A 68 17.93 -1.86 -30.26
CA GLU A 68 18.19 -1.18 -28.99
C GLU A 68 17.64 0.25 -28.99
N ARG A 69 17.79 0.99 -30.10
CA ARG A 69 17.19 2.32 -30.27
C ARG A 69 15.66 2.29 -30.29
N GLU A 70 15.06 1.26 -30.87
CA GLU A 70 13.60 1.09 -30.87
C GLU A 70 13.09 0.73 -29.46
N LEU A 71 13.83 -0.10 -28.71
CA LEU A 71 13.51 -0.47 -27.34
C LEU A 71 13.64 0.73 -26.39
N GLU A 72 14.67 1.55 -26.56
CA GLU A 72 14.88 2.81 -25.82
C GLU A 72 13.73 3.79 -26.08
N LYS A 73 13.32 3.95 -27.36
CA LYS A 73 12.16 4.77 -27.72
C LYS A 73 10.87 4.25 -27.09
N CYS A 74 10.67 2.92 -27.09
CA CYS A 74 9.50 2.30 -26.49
C CYS A 74 9.46 2.56 -24.96
N ARG A 75 10.59 2.42 -24.27
CA ARG A 75 10.71 2.75 -22.83
C ARG A 75 10.43 4.21 -22.54
N GLN A 76 11.02 5.12 -23.32
CA GLN A 76 10.78 6.56 -23.17
C GLN A 76 9.30 6.91 -23.41
N GLN A 77 8.65 6.22 -24.36
CA GLN A 77 7.23 6.40 -24.62
C GLN A 77 6.35 5.86 -23.48
N GLU A 78 6.65 4.68 -22.93
CA GLU A 78 5.94 4.14 -21.76
C GLU A 78 6.12 5.04 -20.52
N GLU A 79 7.34 5.54 -20.29
CA GLU A 79 7.65 6.45 -19.18
C GLU A 79 6.92 7.79 -19.33
N TRP A 80 6.89 8.34 -20.56
CA TRP A 80 6.14 9.54 -20.88
C TRP A 80 4.62 9.36 -20.71
N GLU A 81 4.05 8.24 -21.16
CA GLU A 81 2.63 7.92 -20.96
C GLU A 81 2.29 7.76 -19.46
N LEU A 82 3.21 7.21 -18.67
CA LEU A 82 3.05 7.08 -17.22
C LEU A 82 3.07 8.45 -16.53
N GLU A 83 4.03 9.31 -16.88
CA GLU A 83 4.10 10.69 -16.40
C GLU A 83 2.87 11.52 -16.78
N GLU A 84 2.36 11.34 -18.01
CA GLU A 84 1.18 12.05 -18.47
C GLU A 84 -0.09 11.58 -17.73
N ARG A 85 -0.24 10.27 -17.50
CA ARG A 85 -1.29 9.71 -16.64
C ARG A 85 -1.20 10.23 -15.20
N GLU A 86 0.00 10.32 -14.64
CA GLU A 86 0.21 10.90 -13.32
C GLU A 86 -0.13 12.38 -13.26
N ARG A 87 0.28 13.17 -14.27
CA ARG A 87 -0.07 14.59 -14.37
C ARG A 87 -1.58 14.77 -14.50
N ALA A 88 -2.24 13.98 -15.36
CA ALA A 88 -3.68 14.00 -15.50
C ALA A 88 -4.39 13.63 -14.19
N LEU A 89 -3.88 12.64 -13.45
CA LEU A 89 -4.39 12.28 -12.13
C LEU A 89 -4.20 13.40 -11.09
N LYS A 90 -3.03 14.05 -11.08
CA LYS A 90 -2.74 15.19 -10.19
C LYS A 90 -3.65 16.38 -10.48
N ILE A 91 -3.85 16.72 -11.77
CA ILE A 91 -4.77 17.78 -12.20
C ILE A 91 -6.20 17.44 -11.77
N LYS A 92 -6.66 16.21 -12.04
CA LYS A 92 -7.99 15.75 -11.65
C LYS A 92 -8.22 15.80 -10.14
N ILE A 93 -7.24 15.37 -9.35
CA ILE A 93 -7.29 15.47 -7.87
C ILE A 93 -7.35 16.93 -7.43
N ALA A 94 -6.56 17.82 -8.04
CA ALA A 94 -6.53 19.24 -7.71
C ALA A 94 -7.83 19.97 -8.10
N GLU A 95 -8.40 19.65 -9.27
CA GLU A 95 -9.70 20.16 -9.72
C GLU A 95 -10.83 19.67 -8.82
N GLU A 96 -10.87 18.36 -8.50
CA GLU A 96 -11.84 17.82 -7.55
C GLU A 96 -11.71 18.47 -6.16
N ALA A 97 -10.49 18.73 -5.68
CA ALA A 97 -10.26 19.42 -4.42
C ALA A 97 -10.74 20.88 -4.46
N ARG A 98 -10.53 21.58 -5.59
CA ARG A 98 -10.97 22.97 -5.80
C ARG A 98 -12.49 23.09 -5.91
N GLU A 99 -13.14 22.15 -6.61
CA GLU A 99 -14.60 22.07 -6.66
C GLU A 99 -15.22 21.73 -5.29
N ARG A 100 -14.59 20.84 -4.52
CA ARG A 100 -15.00 20.51 -3.14
C ARG A 100 -14.86 21.71 -2.19
N ALA A 101 -13.79 22.51 -2.34
CA ALA A 101 -13.58 23.72 -1.56
C ALA A 101 -14.62 24.82 -1.86
N ALA A 102 -15.13 24.87 -3.10
CA ALA A 102 -16.16 25.82 -3.54
C ALA A 102 -17.57 25.46 -3.03
N ARG A 103 -17.82 24.20 -2.66
CA ARG A 103 -19.10 23.71 -2.14
C ARG A 103 -19.05 23.51 -0.62
N LYS A 104 -18.89 24.59 0.15
CA LYS A 104 -19.13 24.53 1.60
C LYS A 104 -20.62 24.40 1.88
N VAL A 105 -21.12 23.17 1.77
CA VAL A 105 -22.43 22.77 2.29
C VAL A 105 -22.29 22.57 3.80
N PRO A 106 -23.24 23.02 4.63
CA PRO A 106 -23.18 22.77 6.07
C PRO A 106 -23.26 21.25 6.33
N GLY A 107 -22.25 20.66 6.99
CA GLY A 107 -22.38 19.33 7.59
C GLY A 107 -21.14 18.43 7.51
N VAL A 108 -20.39 18.44 6.40
CA VAL A 108 -19.15 17.66 6.25
C VAL A 108 -18.03 18.43 5.56
N SER A 109 -16.76 18.16 5.93
CA SER A 109 -15.60 18.85 5.32
C SER A 109 -15.36 18.48 3.86
N SER A 110 -15.55 17.21 3.50
CA SER A 110 -15.57 16.76 2.10
C SER A 110 -16.36 15.46 1.95
N TYR A 111 -16.88 15.24 0.74
CA TYR A 111 -17.62 14.03 0.41
C TYR A 111 -17.29 13.51 -0.98
N VAL A 112 -17.64 12.24 -1.22
CA VAL A 112 -17.53 11.58 -2.52
C VAL A 112 -18.92 11.12 -2.96
N ASN A 113 -19.37 11.59 -4.14
CA ASN A 113 -20.64 11.14 -4.71
C ASN A 113 -20.54 9.67 -5.10
N LEU A 114 -21.63 8.94 -4.86
CA LEU A 114 -21.71 7.50 -5.08
C LEU A 114 -22.64 7.21 -6.25
N SER A 115 -22.07 7.04 -7.45
CA SER A 115 -22.81 6.83 -8.69
C SER A 115 -22.83 5.37 -9.14
N ARG A 116 -21.71 4.65 -8.98
CA ARG A 116 -21.58 3.25 -9.40
C ARG A 116 -21.32 2.36 -8.21
N TRP A 117 -22.36 1.68 -7.73
CA TRP A 117 -22.25 0.82 -6.54
C TRP A 117 -23.27 -0.31 -6.55
N LEU A 118 -22.98 -1.34 -5.76
CA LEU A 118 -23.75 -2.59 -5.73
C LEU A 118 -24.43 -2.77 -4.37
N LEU A 119 -25.68 -3.23 -4.38
CA LEU A 119 -26.46 -3.55 -3.18
C LEU A 119 -26.92 -5.01 -3.23
N PHE A 120 -26.37 -5.83 -2.33
CA PHE A 120 -26.69 -7.25 -2.17
C PHE A 120 -27.63 -7.47 -0.98
N TYR A 121 -28.70 -8.22 -1.20
CA TYR A 121 -29.66 -8.59 -0.16
C TYR A 121 -30.34 -9.92 -0.53
N THR A 122 -31.01 -10.55 0.43
CA THR A 122 -31.80 -11.77 0.18
C THR A 122 -33.28 -11.42 0.10
N ALA A 123 -34.11 -12.33 -0.40
CA ALA A 123 -35.57 -12.11 -0.44
C ALA A 123 -36.14 -11.75 0.94
N ARG A 124 -35.58 -12.32 2.01
CA ARG A 124 -35.98 -12.05 3.40
C ARG A 124 -35.58 -10.67 3.92
N THR A 125 -34.56 -10.03 3.34
CA THR A 125 -34.03 -8.73 3.79
C THR A 125 -34.34 -7.58 2.83
N GLN A 126 -35.12 -7.84 1.77
CA GLN A 126 -35.45 -6.87 0.72
C GLN A 126 -36.10 -5.59 1.26
N GLU A 127 -37.06 -5.72 2.18
CA GLU A 127 -37.74 -4.57 2.79
C GLU A 127 -36.74 -3.70 3.59
N GLN A 128 -35.88 -4.33 4.39
CA GLN A 128 -34.88 -3.64 5.18
C GLN A 128 -33.80 -3.01 4.30
N ALA A 129 -33.44 -3.65 3.19
CA ALA A 129 -32.53 -3.09 2.20
C ALA A 129 -33.12 -1.81 1.58
N ALA A 130 -34.39 -1.84 1.16
CA ALA A 130 -35.09 -0.66 0.62
C ALA A 130 -35.20 0.48 1.64
N LYS A 131 -35.55 0.15 2.90
CA LYS A 131 -35.63 1.13 3.99
C LYS A 131 -34.27 1.74 4.32
N CYS A 132 -33.22 0.93 4.38
CA CYS A 132 -31.85 1.37 4.61
C CYS A 132 -31.40 2.31 3.48
N LEU A 133 -31.55 1.89 2.23
CA LEU A 133 -31.18 2.67 1.04
C LEU A 133 -31.86 4.03 1.03
N THR A 134 -33.18 4.06 1.22
CA THR A 134 -33.96 5.30 1.25
C THR A 134 -33.48 6.24 2.37
N SER A 135 -33.28 5.70 3.57
CA SER A 135 -32.83 6.49 4.72
C SER A 135 -31.42 7.06 4.51
N VAL A 136 -30.49 6.24 4.01
CA VAL A 136 -29.10 6.64 3.72
C VAL A 136 -29.06 7.69 2.62
N LYS A 137 -29.80 7.53 1.52
CA LYS A 137 -29.89 8.55 0.45
C LYS A 137 -30.42 9.88 0.97
N ASN A 138 -31.45 9.85 1.83
CA ASN A 138 -32.04 11.07 2.38
C ASN A 138 -31.10 11.81 3.32
N VAL A 139 -30.42 11.11 4.25
CA VAL A 139 -29.47 11.77 5.15
C VAL A 139 -28.22 12.25 4.41
N ALA A 140 -27.72 11.49 3.42
CA ALA A 140 -26.56 11.86 2.62
C ALA A 140 -26.77 13.18 1.87
N ARG A 141 -27.98 13.37 1.32
CA ARG A 141 -28.38 14.61 0.65
C ARG A 141 -28.31 15.82 1.59
N ASN A 142 -28.65 15.66 2.87
CA ASN A 142 -28.64 16.76 3.84
C ASN A 142 -27.25 17.37 4.07
N PHE A 143 -26.17 16.60 3.83
CA PHE A 143 -24.79 17.09 3.91
C PHE A 143 -24.08 17.11 2.55
N GLY A 144 -24.85 17.10 1.45
CA GLY A 144 -24.36 17.34 0.08
C GLY A 144 -23.87 16.12 -0.69
N MET A 145 -23.84 14.94 -0.10
CA MET A 145 -23.40 13.70 -0.76
C MET A 145 -24.54 13.11 -1.60
N MET A 146 -24.35 13.06 -2.93
CA MET A 146 -25.31 12.44 -3.83
C MET A 146 -25.05 10.94 -3.93
N ILE A 147 -26.10 10.14 -3.72
CA ILE A 147 -26.07 8.69 -3.82
C ILE A 147 -27.11 8.26 -4.86
N ASP A 148 -26.63 7.77 -5.99
CA ASP A 148 -27.49 7.28 -7.08
C ASP A 148 -28.08 5.91 -6.74
N GLU A 149 -28.97 5.43 -7.59
CA GLU A 149 -29.58 4.12 -7.40
C GLU A 149 -28.54 3.00 -7.60
N PRO A 150 -28.34 2.10 -6.64
CA PRO A 150 -27.40 1.00 -6.80
C PRO A 150 -27.93 -0.02 -7.80
N ARG A 151 -27.01 -0.80 -8.38
CA ARG A 151 -27.39 -2.08 -8.98
C ARG A 151 -27.78 -3.03 -7.84
N LYS A 152 -29.06 -3.40 -7.79
CA LYS A 152 -29.65 -4.29 -6.79
C LYS A 152 -29.47 -5.74 -7.24
N ILE A 153 -28.85 -6.56 -6.39
CA ILE A 153 -28.64 -7.99 -6.66
C ILE A 153 -29.31 -8.82 -5.56
N LEU A 154 -30.23 -9.68 -5.99
CA LEU A 154 -30.86 -10.66 -5.12
C LEU A 154 -29.92 -11.86 -4.95
N VAL A 155 -29.53 -12.13 -3.70
CA VAL A 155 -28.75 -13.32 -3.34
C VAL A 155 -29.72 -14.48 -3.14
N SER A 156 -29.59 -15.51 -3.99
CA SER A 156 -30.50 -16.66 -4.04
C SER A 156 -30.50 -17.47 -2.74
N GLU A 157 -29.32 -17.69 -2.15
CA GLU A 157 -29.15 -18.43 -0.91
C GLU A 157 -28.55 -17.56 0.20
N ASP A 158 -29.20 -17.50 1.37
CA ASP A 158 -28.66 -16.80 2.56
C ASP A 158 -27.54 -17.61 3.25
N ARG A 159 -26.53 -18.00 2.47
CA ARG A 159 -25.34 -18.75 2.88
C ARG A 159 -24.09 -18.00 2.46
N VAL A 160 -22.95 -18.36 3.04
CA VAL A 160 -21.65 -17.76 2.72
C VAL A 160 -21.37 -17.81 1.21
N GLN A 161 -21.47 -19.01 0.60
CA GLN A 161 -21.25 -19.17 -0.83
C GLN A 161 -22.21 -18.33 -1.68
N GLY A 162 -23.46 -18.16 -1.25
CA GLY A 162 -24.45 -17.34 -1.96
C GLY A 162 -24.00 -15.89 -2.11
N TYR A 163 -23.52 -15.25 -1.03
CA TYR A 163 -22.99 -13.89 -1.11
C TYR A 163 -21.71 -13.81 -1.93
N VAL A 164 -20.76 -14.73 -1.71
CA VAL A 164 -19.47 -14.75 -2.42
C VAL A 164 -19.70 -14.89 -3.93
N GLN A 165 -20.50 -15.86 -4.35
CA GLN A 165 -20.82 -16.11 -5.76
C GLN A 165 -21.57 -14.93 -6.39
N ALA A 166 -22.58 -14.39 -5.70
CA ALA A 166 -23.34 -13.24 -6.21
C ALA A 166 -22.42 -12.03 -6.43
N ILE A 167 -21.50 -11.77 -5.49
CA ILE A 167 -20.52 -10.69 -5.62
C ILE A 167 -19.58 -10.98 -6.80
N GLU A 168 -18.97 -12.16 -6.88
CA GLU A 168 -18.04 -12.50 -7.96
C GLU A 168 -18.67 -12.37 -9.35
N GLN A 169 -19.92 -12.80 -9.52
CA GLN A 169 -20.64 -12.76 -10.80
C GLN A 169 -21.05 -11.34 -11.23
N ASN A 170 -21.23 -10.42 -10.28
CA ASN A 170 -21.74 -9.08 -10.54
C ASN A 170 -20.71 -7.97 -10.29
N PHE A 171 -19.50 -8.33 -9.85
CA PHE A 171 -18.44 -7.39 -9.56
C PHE A 171 -18.05 -6.61 -10.82
N SER A 172 -17.85 -5.31 -10.66
CA SER A 172 -17.28 -4.44 -11.67
C SER A 172 -16.07 -3.71 -11.06
N PRO A 173 -14.92 -3.64 -11.75
CA PRO A 173 -13.77 -2.84 -11.31
C PRO A 173 -14.10 -1.35 -11.13
N GLU A 174 -15.16 -0.87 -11.78
CA GLU A 174 -15.61 0.53 -11.68
C GLU A 174 -16.53 0.79 -10.47
N ALA A 175 -16.89 -0.25 -9.72
CA ALA A 175 -17.74 -0.10 -8.54
C ALA A 175 -16.97 0.66 -7.45
N GLN A 176 -17.56 1.74 -6.96
CA GLN A 176 -17.00 2.55 -5.88
C GLN A 176 -17.22 1.91 -4.50
N LEU A 177 -18.32 1.16 -4.34
CA LEU A 177 -18.68 0.53 -3.07
C LEU A 177 -19.57 -0.70 -3.27
N VAL A 178 -19.41 -1.68 -2.39
CA VAL A 178 -20.31 -2.83 -2.26
C VAL A 178 -21.02 -2.80 -0.91
N MET A 179 -22.35 -2.76 -0.91
CA MET A 179 -23.16 -2.87 0.31
C MET A 179 -23.83 -4.25 0.38
N CYS A 180 -23.74 -4.92 1.53
CA CYS A 180 -24.39 -6.20 1.79
C CYS A 180 -25.34 -6.09 2.99
N ILE A 181 -26.62 -6.43 2.79
CA ILE A 181 -27.63 -6.52 3.84
C ILE A 181 -27.79 -7.97 4.28
N ILE A 182 -27.19 -8.32 5.41
CA ILE A 182 -27.29 -9.66 6.01
C ILE A 182 -28.40 -9.71 7.07
N PRO A 183 -29.09 -10.83 7.31
CA PRO A 183 -30.24 -10.84 8.25
C PRO A 183 -29.85 -10.48 9.70
N SER A 184 -28.76 -11.04 10.19
CA SER A 184 -28.29 -10.93 11.57
C SER A 184 -26.76 -10.87 11.64
N LYS A 185 -26.20 -10.77 12.85
CA LYS A 185 -24.75 -10.84 13.04
C LYS A 185 -24.28 -12.26 12.74
N ASP A 186 -23.55 -12.42 11.66
CA ASP A 186 -22.93 -13.68 11.23
C ASP A 186 -21.47 -13.39 10.88
N LYS A 187 -20.56 -13.88 11.73
CA LYS A 187 -19.12 -13.62 11.60
C LYS A 187 -18.56 -14.29 10.35
N THR A 188 -18.96 -15.51 10.05
CA THR A 188 -18.49 -16.28 8.89
C THR A 188 -18.89 -15.60 7.57
N LYS A 189 -20.13 -15.10 7.46
CA LYS A 189 -20.56 -14.30 6.29
C LYS A 189 -19.79 -13.00 6.17
N TYR A 190 -19.63 -12.28 7.29
CA TYR A 190 -18.88 -11.03 7.32
C TYR A 190 -17.43 -11.24 6.87
N ASP A 191 -16.76 -12.27 7.38
CA ASP A 191 -15.38 -12.60 7.06
C ASP A 191 -15.23 -12.95 5.58
N ALA A 192 -16.07 -13.83 5.04
CA ALA A 192 -16.01 -14.22 3.64
C ALA A 192 -16.22 -13.02 2.69
N ILE A 193 -17.17 -12.13 3.00
CA ILE A 193 -17.40 -10.89 2.23
C ILE A 193 -16.16 -9.99 2.31
N LYS A 194 -15.59 -9.80 3.51
CA LYS A 194 -14.41 -8.95 3.70
C LYS A 194 -13.16 -9.54 3.04
N GLN A 195 -12.94 -10.84 3.14
CA GLN A 195 -11.85 -11.54 2.46
C GLN A 195 -11.96 -11.36 0.94
N LEU A 196 -13.13 -11.58 0.35
CA LEU A 196 -13.32 -11.39 -1.08
C LEU A 196 -13.00 -9.95 -1.51
N LEU A 197 -13.58 -8.96 -0.82
CA LEU A 197 -13.54 -7.55 -1.23
C LEU A 197 -12.29 -6.79 -0.78
N CYS A 198 -11.53 -7.31 0.18
CA CYS A 198 -10.26 -6.70 0.62
C CYS A 198 -9.04 -7.36 0.01
N LEU A 199 -9.16 -8.60 -0.50
CA LEU A 199 -8.01 -9.40 -0.95
C LEU A 199 -8.03 -9.69 -2.45
N ARG A 200 -9.18 -10.09 -3.00
CA ARG A 200 -9.29 -10.58 -4.39
C ARG A 200 -9.96 -9.58 -5.33
N ARG A 201 -10.92 -8.81 -4.82
CA ARG A 201 -11.72 -7.83 -5.56
C ARG A 201 -11.72 -6.50 -4.79
N PRO A 202 -10.61 -5.75 -4.80
CA PRO A 202 -10.44 -4.58 -3.95
C PRO A 202 -11.52 -3.54 -4.21
N VAL A 203 -12.48 -3.42 -3.29
CA VAL A 203 -13.46 -2.35 -3.28
C VAL A 203 -13.96 -2.13 -1.84
N PRO A 204 -14.14 -0.87 -1.41
CA PRO A 204 -14.71 -0.59 -0.09
C PRO A 204 -16.07 -1.24 0.09
N SER A 205 -16.31 -1.78 1.29
CA SER A 205 -17.52 -2.54 1.57
C SER A 205 -18.22 -2.14 2.87
N GLN A 206 -19.55 -2.09 2.79
CA GLN A 206 -20.45 -1.78 3.89
C GLN A 206 -21.38 -2.96 4.18
N VAL A 207 -21.21 -3.59 5.34
CA VAL A 207 -22.11 -4.66 5.79
C VAL A 207 -23.10 -4.07 6.80
N VAL A 208 -24.40 -4.28 6.58
CA VAL A 208 -25.46 -3.82 7.47
C VAL A 208 -26.34 -5.02 7.84
N THR A 209 -26.70 -5.15 9.10
CA THR A 209 -27.64 -6.20 9.52
C THR A 209 -29.08 -5.71 9.36
N ALA A 210 -29.96 -6.54 8.80
CA ALA A 210 -31.39 -6.25 8.69
C ALA A 210 -32.01 -6.02 10.08
N ARG A 211 -31.56 -6.79 11.09
CA ARG A 211 -31.94 -6.60 12.50
C ARG A 211 -31.67 -5.17 12.99
N LEU A 212 -30.54 -4.54 12.62
CA LEU A 212 -30.25 -3.16 12.99
C LEU A 212 -31.33 -2.19 12.47
N ILE A 213 -31.81 -2.40 11.24
CA ILE A 213 -32.83 -1.56 10.59
C ILE A 213 -34.23 -1.84 11.17
N GLN A 214 -34.50 -3.08 11.57
CA GLN A 214 -35.79 -3.49 12.15
C GLN A 214 -35.97 -2.98 13.58
N THR A 215 -34.97 -3.15 14.44
CA THR A 215 -35.15 -2.93 15.89
C THR A 215 -34.89 -1.50 16.34
N ASN A 216 -34.17 -0.69 15.55
CA ASN A 216 -33.82 0.67 15.97
C ASN A 216 -34.92 1.67 15.63
N LYS A 217 -35.56 2.19 16.68
CA LYS A 217 -36.53 3.30 16.59
C LYS A 217 -35.89 4.56 15.99
N ASN A 218 -34.60 4.82 16.25
CA ASN A 218 -33.85 5.94 15.65
C ASN A 218 -33.22 5.53 14.31
N THR A 219 -34.05 5.27 13.30
CA THR A 219 -33.57 4.87 11.96
C THR A 219 -32.69 5.96 11.31
N LEU A 220 -33.02 7.24 11.48
CA LEU A 220 -32.26 8.36 10.91
C LEU A 220 -30.84 8.47 11.50
N GLY A 221 -30.69 8.31 12.81
CA GLY A 221 -29.37 8.32 13.45
C GLY A 221 -28.48 7.16 13.01
N VAL A 222 -29.06 5.98 12.79
CA VAL A 222 -28.35 4.82 12.22
C VAL A 222 -27.94 5.10 10.78
N ALA A 223 -28.87 5.57 9.94
CA ALA A 223 -28.60 5.89 8.55
C ALA A 223 -27.51 6.97 8.41
N THR A 224 -27.51 7.98 9.28
CA THR A 224 -26.49 9.04 9.31
C THR A 224 -25.11 8.46 9.55
N LYS A 225 -24.97 7.56 10.54
CA LYS A 225 -23.69 6.89 10.82
C LYS A 225 -23.23 6.01 9.66
N ILE A 226 -24.15 5.27 9.03
CA ILE A 226 -23.84 4.46 7.85
C ILE A 226 -23.37 5.35 6.70
N ALA A 227 -24.06 6.45 6.41
CA ALA A 227 -23.71 7.36 5.33
C ALA A 227 -22.35 8.04 5.56
N LEU A 228 -22.06 8.48 6.79
CA LEU A 228 -20.74 9.01 7.15
C LEU A 228 -19.64 7.95 7.02
N GLN A 229 -19.90 6.71 7.45
CA GLN A 229 -18.96 5.60 7.29
C GLN A 229 -18.70 5.27 5.82
N MET A 230 -19.74 5.25 4.97
CA MET A 230 -19.60 5.10 3.52
C MET A 230 -18.76 6.23 2.92
N ASN A 231 -19.01 7.47 3.33
CA ASN A 231 -18.22 8.62 2.87
C ASN A 231 -16.72 8.47 3.22
N CYS A 232 -16.41 8.04 4.46
CA CYS A 232 -15.02 7.80 4.88
C CYS A 232 -14.35 6.69 4.07
N LYS A 233 -15.09 5.62 3.81
CA LYS A 233 -14.63 4.47 3.02
C LYS A 233 -14.32 4.82 1.57
N LEU A 234 -14.96 5.86 1.04
CA LEU A 234 -14.70 6.42 -0.28
C LEU A 234 -13.63 7.52 -0.28
N GLY A 235 -13.00 7.79 0.87
CA GLY A 235 -11.97 8.83 1.02
C GLY A 235 -12.49 10.26 1.27
N GLY A 236 -13.78 10.40 1.58
CA GLY A 236 -14.38 11.65 2.08
C GLY A 236 -14.05 11.92 3.55
N VAL A 237 -14.17 13.18 3.97
CA VAL A 237 -13.78 13.66 5.30
C VAL A 237 -14.99 14.28 6.00
N PRO A 238 -15.57 13.63 7.02
CA PRO A 238 -16.72 14.17 7.74
C PRO A 238 -16.44 15.49 8.45
N TRP A 239 -15.32 15.63 9.16
CA TRP A 239 -14.97 16.87 9.84
C TRP A 239 -13.46 17.00 9.94
N GLU A 240 -12.99 18.21 10.24
CA GLU A 240 -11.56 18.48 10.44
C GLU A 240 -11.33 19.33 11.69
N VAL A 241 -10.18 19.10 12.30
CA VAL A 241 -9.63 19.96 13.36
C VAL A 241 -8.35 20.57 12.81
N LYS A 242 -8.16 21.88 13.00
CA LYS A 242 -6.91 22.55 12.59
C LYS A 242 -5.73 22.00 13.40
N ILE A 243 -4.75 21.43 12.69
CA ILE A 243 -3.49 20.93 13.26
C ILE A 243 -2.35 21.87 12.79
N PRO A 244 -1.81 22.74 13.65
CA PRO A 244 -0.79 23.71 13.27
C PRO A 244 0.63 23.08 13.27
N MET A 245 0.80 21.95 12.59
CA MET A 245 2.09 21.25 12.43
C MET A 245 2.35 21.02 10.95
N SER A 246 2.64 22.12 10.24
CA SER A 246 2.84 22.10 8.79
C SER A 246 3.98 21.18 8.39
N GLY A 247 3.77 20.40 7.33
CA GLY A 247 4.76 19.47 6.81
C GLY A 247 5.05 18.29 7.75
N SER A 248 4.18 17.98 8.72
CA SER A 248 4.29 16.79 9.56
C SER A 248 3.44 15.64 9.05
N MET A 249 3.98 14.42 9.10
CA MET A 249 3.24 13.17 8.91
C MET A 249 3.04 12.50 10.27
N ILE A 250 1.79 12.18 10.59
CA ILE A 250 1.39 11.57 11.85
C ILE A 250 1.07 10.10 11.60
N VAL A 251 1.71 9.22 12.34
CA VAL A 251 1.60 7.77 12.18
C VAL A 251 0.99 7.17 13.43
N GLY A 252 0.05 6.26 13.27
CA GLY A 252 -0.39 5.34 14.31
C GLY A 252 0.05 3.92 13.99
N TYR A 253 0.53 3.20 15.00
CA TYR A 253 0.82 1.77 14.89
C TYR A 253 0.26 1.02 16.10
N ASP A 254 -0.44 -0.09 15.84
CA ASP A 254 -0.97 -1.00 16.85
C ASP A 254 -0.80 -2.46 16.39
N THR A 255 -0.74 -3.36 17.37
CA THR A 255 -0.60 -4.80 17.15
C THR A 255 -1.75 -5.54 17.80
N TYR A 256 -2.44 -6.38 17.02
CA TYR A 256 -3.50 -7.26 17.48
C TYR A 256 -2.96 -8.69 17.64
N HIS A 257 -3.12 -9.24 18.84
CA HIS A 257 -2.75 -10.63 19.16
C HIS A 257 -4.03 -11.47 19.25
N GLU A 258 -4.16 -12.48 18.38
CA GLU A 258 -5.30 -13.40 18.44
C GLU A 258 -5.07 -14.47 19.49
N SER A 259 -5.99 -14.63 20.44
CA SER A 259 -5.88 -15.64 21.51
C SER A 259 -6.06 -17.08 21.00
N GLN A 260 -6.69 -17.27 19.83
CA GLN A 260 -7.03 -18.58 19.28
C GLN A 260 -6.00 -19.12 18.27
N HIS A 261 -5.22 -18.26 17.61
CA HIS A 261 -4.17 -18.65 16.68
C HIS A 261 -2.81 -18.42 17.34
N LYS A 262 -2.32 -19.45 18.05
CA LYS A 262 -1.02 -19.42 18.72
C LYS A 262 0.08 -19.17 17.68
N GLY A 263 0.61 -17.95 17.65
CA GLY A 263 1.87 -17.62 16.96
C GLY A 263 1.81 -16.60 15.82
N ALA A 264 0.64 -16.03 15.49
CA ALA A 264 0.56 -14.95 14.51
C ALA A 264 -0.17 -13.73 15.10
N SER A 265 0.30 -12.55 14.77
CA SER A 265 -0.23 -11.27 15.24
C SER A 265 -0.30 -10.30 14.07
N ALA A 266 -1.30 -9.43 14.06
CA ALA A 266 -1.51 -8.48 12.97
C ALA A 266 -1.02 -7.10 13.40
N GLY A 267 -0.14 -6.49 12.61
CA GLY A 267 0.37 -5.15 12.82
C GLY A 267 -0.23 -4.22 11.79
N ALA A 268 -0.67 -3.04 12.20
CA ALA A 268 -1.21 -2.05 11.27
C ALA A 268 -0.54 -0.70 11.44
N TRP A 269 -0.17 -0.11 10.31
CA TRP A 269 0.47 1.19 10.17
C TRP A 269 -0.46 2.14 9.45
N VAL A 270 -0.78 3.28 10.05
CA VAL A 270 -1.70 4.27 9.49
C VAL A 270 -1.04 5.64 9.54
N ALA A 271 -0.63 6.16 8.38
CA ALA A 271 0.08 7.41 8.23
C ALA A 271 -0.82 8.51 7.63
N SER A 272 -0.78 9.72 8.15
CA SER A 272 -1.55 10.84 7.61
C SER A 272 -0.91 11.42 6.36
N MET A 273 -1.70 11.73 5.33
CA MET A 273 -1.20 12.20 4.04
C MET A 273 -1.38 13.71 3.81
N ASN A 274 -2.06 14.42 4.72
CA ASN A 274 -2.34 15.85 4.61
C ASN A 274 -2.19 16.58 5.94
N ALA A 275 -2.10 17.92 5.88
CA ALA A 275 -1.78 18.77 7.04
C ALA A 275 -2.76 18.65 8.23
N ASN A 276 -4.06 18.45 7.97
CA ASN A 276 -5.07 18.29 9.02
C ASN A 276 -5.17 16.86 9.55
N ALA A 277 -4.33 15.94 9.06
CA ALA A 277 -4.39 14.51 9.36
C ALA A 277 -5.80 13.92 9.22
N SER A 278 -6.45 14.22 8.09
CA SER A 278 -7.80 13.74 7.77
C SER A 278 -7.83 12.70 6.64
N LYS A 279 -6.72 12.55 5.91
CA LYS A 279 -6.50 11.51 4.90
C LYS A 279 -5.37 10.59 5.34
N TYR A 280 -5.50 9.30 5.07
CA TYR A 280 -4.58 8.29 5.59
C TYR A 280 -4.12 7.31 4.51
N TYR A 281 -2.87 6.89 4.62
CA TYR A 281 -2.32 5.73 3.95
C TYR A 281 -2.14 4.61 4.97
N SER A 282 -2.64 3.42 4.68
CA SER A 282 -2.79 2.35 5.64
C SER A 282 -2.26 1.02 5.12
N LEU A 283 -1.40 0.39 5.91
CA LEU A 283 -0.72 -0.86 5.63
C LEU A 283 -0.92 -1.80 6.80
N ALA A 284 -1.05 -3.10 6.52
CA ALA A 284 -1.17 -4.10 7.55
C ALA A 284 -0.44 -5.37 7.16
N THR A 285 0.27 -5.95 8.12
CA THR A 285 1.09 -7.13 7.92
C THR A 285 0.83 -8.13 9.04
N ILE A 286 0.99 -9.41 8.73
CA ILE A 286 0.95 -10.48 9.73
C ILE A 286 2.40 -10.77 10.12
N HIS A 287 2.62 -10.89 11.41
CA HIS A 287 3.93 -11.16 11.99
C HIS A 287 3.86 -12.35 12.96
N LYS A 288 4.88 -13.17 12.94
CA LYS A 288 5.10 -14.32 13.83
C LYS A 288 5.97 -13.98 15.02
N ASP A 289 6.90 -13.05 14.82
CA ASP A 289 7.84 -12.60 15.84
C ASP A 289 8.04 -11.07 15.80
N LYS A 290 8.91 -10.58 16.70
CA LYS A 290 9.21 -9.15 16.84
C LYS A 290 10.15 -8.62 15.74
N GLU A 291 10.94 -9.49 15.12
CA GLU A 291 11.85 -9.09 14.06
C GLU A 291 11.08 -8.78 12.77
N GLU A 292 10.06 -9.58 12.46
CA GLU A 292 9.13 -9.31 11.37
C GLU A 292 8.39 -7.97 11.57
N ILE A 293 8.01 -7.61 12.81
CA ILE A 293 7.44 -6.27 13.10
C ILE A 293 8.43 -5.18 12.67
N CYS A 294 9.69 -5.29 13.07
CA CYS A 294 10.72 -4.30 12.81
C CYS A 294 10.98 -4.13 11.30
N SER A 295 11.08 -5.25 10.56
CA SER A 295 11.24 -5.25 9.10
C SER A 295 10.05 -4.59 8.38
N HIS A 296 8.84 -4.92 8.80
CA HIS A 296 7.64 -4.30 8.24
C HIS A 296 7.53 -2.81 8.59
N MET A 297 7.94 -2.36 9.78
CA MET A 297 7.94 -0.94 10.12
C MET A 297 8.90 -0.13 9.23
N GLN A 298 10.08 -0.68 8.89
CA GLN A 298 10.99 -0.06 7.92
C GLN A 298 10.30 0.11 6.56
N SER A 299 9.76 -0.98 6.00
CA SER A 299 9.06 -0.96 4.71
C SER A 299 7.84 -0.03 4.71
N ASN A 300 7.03 -0.07 5.77
CA ASN A 300 5.84 0.77 5.90
C ASN A 300 6.19 2.26 6.01
N MET A 301 7.28 2.60 6.69
CA MET A 301 7.80 3.96 6.74
C MET A 301 8.19 4.43 5.34
N MET A 302 8.97 3.63 4.60
CA MET A 302 9.40 3.99 3.25
C MET A 302 8.21 4.23 2.31
N LEU A 303 7.27 3.27 2.26
CA LEU A 303 6.07 3.39 1.43
C LEU A 303 5.23 4.63 1.80
N SER A 304 5.07 4.91 3.09
CA SER A 304 4.31 6.07 3.56
C SER A 304 4.99 7.39 3.19
N MET A 305 6.32 7.46 3.31
CA MET A 305 7.13 8.62 2.96
C MET A 305 7.11 8.90 1.45
N CYS A 306 7.27 7.87 0.63
CA CYS A 306 7.15 7.98 -0.83
C CYS A 306 5.76 8.47 -1.20
N ARG A 307 4.70 7.86 -0.63
CA ARG A 307 3.32 8.26 -0.88
C ARG A 307 3.05 9.70 -0.44
N TYR A 308 3.59 10.11 0.71
CA TYR A 308 3.48 11.50 1.17
C TYR A 308 4.14 12.46 0.17
N ARG A 309 5.33 12.13 -0.34
CA ARG A 309 6.05 12.93 -1.34
C ARG A 309 5.31 13.01 -2.67
N GLU A 310 4.72 11.92 -3.15
CA GLU A 310 3.90 11.92 -4.37
C GLU A 310 2.73 12.92 -4.28
N ILE A 311 2.09 13.00 -3.11
CA ILE A 311 0.92 13.85 -2.87
C ILE A 311 1.32 15.30 -2.59
N ASN A 312 2.38 15.53 -1.81
CA ASN A 312 2.74 16.85 -1.28
C ASN A 312 3.92 17.50 -2.01
N GLY A 313 4.58 16.81 -2.94
CA GLY A 313 5.75 17.28 -3.68
C GLY A 313 7.08 17.20 -2.91
N SER A 314 7.04 16.94 -1.59
CA SER A 314 8.23 16.81 -0.74
C SER A 314 8.01 15.75 0.35
N PHE A 315 9.10 15.21 0.90
CA PHE A 315 9.04 14.41 2.12
C PHE A 315 8.54 15.26 3.31
N PRO A 316 7.91 14.65 4.33
CA PRO A 316 7.51 15.36 5.52
C PRO A 316 8.74 15.86 6.29
N THR A 317 8.67 17.09 6.80
CA THR A 317 9.73 17.68 7.64
C THR A 317 9.86 16.99 9.00
N ASN A 318 8.74 16.48 9.54
CA ASN A 318 8.73 15.72 10.77
C ASN A 318 7.79 14.52 10.64
N VAL A 319 8.15 13.40 11.25
CA VAL A 319 7.28 12.24 11.43
C VAL A 319 7.03 12.04 12.92
N ILE A 320 5.76 11.96 13.31
CA ILE A 320 5.33 11.74 14.70
C ILE A 320 4.62 10.39 14.77
N VAL A 321 5.24 9.40 15.42
CA VAL A 321 4.73 8.03 15.54
C VAL A 321 4.08 7.84 16.90
N TYR A 322 2.81 7.41 16.91
CA TYR A 322 2.07 6.97 18.08
C TYR A 322 1.95 5.44 18.11
N ARG A 323 2.74 4.80 18.98
CA ARG A 323 2.82 3.35 19.13
C ARG A 323 1.95 2.87 20.31
N ASP A 324 0.80 2.25 20.01
CA ASP A 324 -0.07 1.57 21.00
C ASP A 324 0.33 0.09 21.13
N GLY A 325 -0.06 -0.60 22.20
CA GLY A 325 0.10 -2.05 22.35
C GLY A 325 1.43 -2.53 22.92
N ILE A 326 2.26 -1.63 23.46
CA ILE A 326 3.54 -1.98 24.09
C ILE A 326 3.39 -2.07 25.62
N GLY A 327 3.81 -3.20 26.20
CA GLY A 327 3.98 -3.34 27.64
C GLY A 327 5.30 -2.74 28.13
N GLU A 328 5.36 -2.30 29.39
CA GLU A 328 6.50 -1.59 29.97
C GLU A 328 7.83 -2.37 29.84
N GLY A 329 7.80 -3.69 30.00
CA GLY A 329 8.99 -4.55 29.86
C GLY A 329 9.57 -4.64 28.43
N SER A 330 8.85 -4.16 27.41
CA SER A 330 9.31 -4.15 26.02
C SER A 330 9.85 -2.79 25.56
N LEU A 331 9.88 -1.77 26.44
CA LEU A 331 10.33 -0.42 26.13
C LEU A 331 11.75 -0.39 25.54
N ARG A 332 12.67 -1.14 26.16
CA ARG A 332 14.06 -1.24 25.71
C ARG A 332 14.18 -1.82 24.31
N TYR A 333 13.37 -2.83 23.99
CA TYR A 333 13.35 -3.46 22.68
C TYR A 333 12.87 -2.48 21.60
N VAL A 334 11.79 -1.74 21.87
CA VAL A 334 11.27 -0.73 20.93
C VAL A 334 12.34 0.32 20.63
N HIS A 335 13.03 0.80 21.66
CA HIS A 335 14.09 1.79 21.49
C HIS A 335 15.28 1.25 20.67
N GLN A 336 15.69 -0.01 20.89
CA GLN A 336 16.87 -0.61 20.25
C GLN A 336 16.60 -1.19 18.86
N HIS A 337 15.33 -1.38 18.47
CA HIS A 337 15.00 -2.08 17.22
C HIS A 337 13.96 -1.34 16.37
N GLU A 338 12.78 -1.02 16.91
CA GLU A 338 11.71 -0.38 16.11
C GLU A 338 12.15 1.03 15.64
N ILE A 339 12.72 1.84 16.54
CA ILE A 339 13.18 3.19 16.22
C ILE A 339 14.32 3.17 15.20
N ASP A 340 15.31 2.31 15.40
CA ASP A 340 16.49 2.23 14.51
C ASP A 340 16.09 1.84 13.09
N ARG A 341 15.09 0.96 12.93
CA ARG A 341 14.54 0.58 11.62
C ARG A 341 13.80 1.71 10.93
N ILE A 342 13.04 2.51 11.68
CA ILE A 342 12.40 3.70 11.13
C ILE A 342 13.45 4.74 10.69
N LYS A 343 14.49 4.96 11.51
CA LYS A 343 15.59 5.85 11.15
C LYS A 343 16.34 5.36 9.91
N ALA A 344 16.58 4.05 9.81
CA ALA A 344 17.19 3.45 8.62
C ALA A 344 16.36 3.75 7.36
N ALA A 345 15.03 3.61 7.41
CA ALA A 345 14.15 3.97 6.29
C ALA A 345 14.26 5.45 5.90
N ILE A 346 14.33 6.37 6.87
CA ILE A 346 14.47 7.81 6.61
C ILE A 346 15.82 8.11 5.94
N THR A 347 16.90 7.51 6.46
CA THR A 347 18.27 7.65 5.92
C THR A 347 18.37 7.08 4.50
N GLU A 348 17.80 5.91 4.25
CA GLU A 348 17.80 5.24 2.93
C GLU A 348 17.12 6.10 1.86
N LEU A 349 16.03 6.80 2.22
CA LEU A 349 15.35 7.75 1.35
C LEU A 349 16.06 9.10 1.21
N ASN A 350 17.18 9.32 1.92
CA ASN A 350 17.87 10.60 2.03
C ASN A 350 16.91 11.77 2.37
N ALA A 351 15.92 11.51 3.21
CA ALA A 351 14.88 12.48 3.54
C ALA A 351 15.33 13.37 4.72
N PRO A 352 15.23 14.70 4.63
CA PRO A 352 15.56 15.62 5.72
C PRO A 352 14.42 15.67 6.76
N THR A 353 14.14 14.52 7.37
CA THR A 353 12.96 14.29 8.20
C THR A 353 13.36 14.00 9.64
N ARG A 354 12.80 14.75 10.60
CA ARG A 354 13.01 14.53 12.03
C ARG A 354 11.98 13.58 12.61
N LEU A 355 12.36 12.73 13.56
CA LEU A 355 11.47 11.73 14.15
C LEU A 355 11.08 12.09 15.60
N CYS A 356 9.78 11.97 15.90
CA CYS A 356 9.25 11.91 17.26
C CYS A 356 8.52 10.57 17.44
N PHE A 357 8.82 9.84 18.51
CA PHE A 357 8.25 8.54 18.80
C PHE A 357 7.61 8.53 20.19
N ILE A 358 6.30 8.30 20.22
CA ILE A 358 5.45 8.39 21.41
C ILE A 358 4.77 7.04 21.64
N ILE A 359 5.01 6.43 22.79
CA ILE A 359 4.28 5.23 23.22
C ILE A 359 2.96 5.66 23.87
N VAL A 360 1.88 5.01 23.47
CA VAL A 360 0.54 5.21 24.00
C VAL A 360 0.17 4.01 24.85
N THR A 361 -0.15 4.23 26.13
CA THR A 361 -0.56 3.16 27.05
C THR A 361 -1.95 3.44 27.62
N LYS A 362 -2.92 2.60 27.23
CA LYS A 362 -4.32 2.67 27.67
C LYS A 362 -4.64 1.77 28.87
N ASN A 363 -3.84 0.76 29.16
CA ASN A 363 -4.12 -0.14 30.30
C ASN A 363 -3.19 0.21 31.46
N ILE A 364 -3.62 1.19 32.27
CA ILE A 364 -2.85 1.71 33.41
C ILE A 364 -3.68 1.67 34.70
N ASN A 365 -3.00 1.58 35.83
CA ASN A 365 -3.61 1.57 37.16
C ASN A 365 -3.91 2.99 37.68
N THR A 366 -3.21 4.00 37.17
CA THR A 366 -3.40 5.41 37.54
C THR A 366 -4.84 5.85 37.31
N ARG A 367 -5.42 6.54 38.31
CA ARG A 367 -6.72 7.22 38.24
C ARG A 367 -6.54 8.66 38.70
N VAL A 368 -7.21 9.58 38.02
CA VAL A 368 -7.17 11.01 38.32
C VAL A 368 -8.60 11.48 38.56
N PHE A 369 -8.80 12.27 39.61
CA PHE A 369 -10.10 12.77 40.03
C PHE A 369 -10.05 14.30 40.10
N ALA A 370 -11.14 14.93 39.70
CA ALA A 370 -11.36 16.35 39.95
C ALA A 370 -12.13 16.52 41.26
N GLN A 371 -11.92 17.65 41.94
CA GLN A 371 -12.69 17.98 43.13
C GLN A 371 -14.16 18.21 42.75
N GLY A 372 -15.03 17.39 43.32
CA GLY A 372 -16.48 17.44 43.09
C GLY A 372 -17.19 18.36 44.09
N ARG A 373 -18.51 18.48 43.92
CA ARG A 373 -19.34 19.27 44.85
C ARG A 373 -19.42 18.61 46.23
N GLY A 374 -19.49 19.44 47.28
CA GLY A 374 -19.71 18.97 48.65
C GLY A 374 -18.58 18.11 49.23
N GLY A 375 -17.35 18.23 48.70
CA GLY A 375 -16.20 17.42 49.13
C GLY A 375 -16.10 16.04 48.48
N GLY A 376 -16.97 15.72 47.51
CA GLY A 376 -16.89 14.50 46.71
C GLY A 376 -15.80 14.55 45.63
N VAL A 377 -15.68 13.46 44.86
CA VAL A 377 -14.78 13.36 43.70
C VAL A 377 -15.60 13.17 42.42
N ASP A 378 -15.16 13.84 41.36
CA ASP A 378 -15.75 13.72 40.03
C ASP A 378 -14.71 13.28 39.01
N ASN A 379 -15.18 12.77 37.85
CA ASN A 379 -14.31 12.54 36.71
C ASN A 379 -13.79 13.89 36.17
N PRO A 380 -12.48 14.04 35.91
CA PRO A 380 -11.96 15.24 35.26
C PRO A 380 -12.57 15.45 33.87
N PRO A 381 -12.69 16.72 33.42
CA PRO A 381 -13.20 17.02 32.09
C PRO A 381 -12.26 16.52 30.98
N PRO A 382 -12.78 16.17 29.79
CA PRO A 382 -11.95 15.92 28.62
C PRO A 382 -11.02 17.11 28.32
N GLY A 383 -9.78 16.81 27.97
CA GLY A 383 -8.71 17.80 27.80
C GLY A 383 -7.81 17.97 29.04
N THR A 384 -8.14 17.32 30.17
CA THR A 384 -7.26 17.33 31.36
C THR A 384 -5.93 16.65 31.04
N VAL A 385 -4.84 17.39 31.25
CA VAL A 385 -3.45 16.91 31.13
C VAL A 385 -2.84 16.87 32.52
N VAL A 386 -2.07 15.83 32.81
CA VAL A 386 -1.23 15.73 34.02
C VAL A 386 0.17 15.34 33.57
N ASP A 387 1.11 16.27 33.69
CA ASP A 387 2.52 16.13 33.28
C ASP A 387 3.51 16.32 34.44
N ASP A 388 3.01 16.43 35.67
CA ASP A 388 3.81 16.60 36.89
C ASP A 388 3.33 15.66 38.01
N VAL A 389 4.18 15.47 39.04
CA VAL A 389 3.97 14.72 40.29
C VAL A 389 3.82 13.20 40.13
N ILE A 390 2.91 12.75 39.27
CA ILE A 390 2.60 11.32 39.03
C ILE A 390 3.29 10.76 37.78
N THR A 391 3.99 11.62 37.04
CA THR A 391 4.92 11.29 35.96
C THR A 391 6.22 10.73 36.53
N ARG A 392 7.03 10.09 35.68
CA ARG A 392 8.31 9.54 36.12
C ARG A 392 9.43 10.55 35.90
N PRO A 393 10.28 10.86 36.90
CA PRO A 393 11.37 11.83 36.73
C PRO A 393 12.33 11.50 35.59
N GLU A 394 12.52 10.20 35.31
CA GLU A 394 13.40 9.71 34.25
C GLU A 394 12.73 9.63 32.85
N ARG A 395 11.43 9.97 32.72
CA ARG A 395 10.70 9.88 31.46
C ARG A 395 10.16 11.23 31.02
N TYR A 396 10.08 11.40 29.71
CA TYR A 396 9.26 12.43 29.12
C TYR A 396 7.85 11.87 28.90
N ASP A 397 7.06 11.78 29.99
CA ASP A 397 5.70 11.27 29.95
C ASP A 397 4.63 12.27 30.43
N PHE A 398 3.40 12.05 30.00
CA PHE A 398 2.23 12.80 30.44
C PHE A 398 0.97 11.93 30.35
N TYR A 399 -0.04 12.27 31.14
CA TYR A 399 -1.36 11.67 31.09
C TYR A 399 -2.35 12.64 30.44
N LEU A 400 -3.23 12.12 29.60
CA LEU A 400 -4.30 12.89 28.97
C LEU A 400 -5.63 12.15 29.11
N ILE A 401 -6.64 12.86 29.60
CA ILE A 401 -8.04 12.41 29.59
C ILE A 401 -8.70 13.02 28.37
N SER A 402 -8.77 12.28 27.27
CA SER A 402 -9.33 12.78 26.02
C SER A 402 -10.83 12.57 25.87
N GLN A 403 -11.41 11.57 26.54
CA GLN A 403 -12.81 11.18 26.40
C GLN A 403 -13.61 11.32 27.69
N LYS A 404 -14.92 11.57 27.55
CA LYS A 404 -15.86 11.56 28.67
C LYS A 404 -16.42 10.16 28.89
N THR A 405 -16.31 9.64 30.11
CA THR A 405 -16.94 8.38 30.52
C THR A 405 -18.38 8.63 30.99
N ARG A 406 -19.34 7.82 30.54
CA ARG A 406 -20.75 7.93 30.98
C ARG A 406 -21.05 7.22 32.30
N ILE A 407 -20.36 6.10 32.55
CA ILE A 407 -20.57 5.25 33.73
C ILE A 407 -19.18 4.82 34.23
N GLY A 408 -18.95 5.01 35.53
CA GLY A 408 -17.68 4.63 36.19
C GLY A 408 -16.60 5.70 36.12
N THR A 409 -15.40 5.32 36.54
CA THR A 409 -14.22 6.21 36.63
C THR A 409 -13.50 6.29 35.29
N VAL A 410 -13.10 7.49 34.86
CA VAL A 410 -12.29 7.67 33.66
C VAL A 410 -10.87 7.18 33.90
N THR A 411 -10.36 6.38 32.98
CA THR A 411 -8.94 5.97 32.96
C THR A 411 -8.19 6.89 32.00
N PRO A 412 -7.19 7.66 32.46
CA PRO A 412 -6.36 8.47 31.57
C PRO A 412 -5.61 7.59 30.56
N THR A 413 -5.08 8.21 29.52
CA THR A 413 -4.13 7.58 28.60
C THR A 413 -2.76 8.15 28.90
N MET A 414 -1.77 7.28 29.12
CA MET A 414 -0.38 7.69 29.32
C MET A 414 0.33 7.76 27.97
N TYR A 415 1.10 8.83 27.76
CA TYR A 415 1.92 9.07 26.59
C TYR A 415 3.36 9.20 27.08
N ASN A 416 4.27 8.38 26.55
CA ASN A 416 5.69 8.42 26.87
C ASN A 416 6.48 8.71 25.59
N VAL A 417 7.08 9.89 25.52
CA VAL A 417 7.93 10.33 24.41
C VAL A 417 9.31 9.73 24.62
N ILE A 418 9.66 8.73 23.82
CA ILE A 418 10.92 7.99 23.96
C ILE A 418 12.01 8.45 23.00
N LEU A 419 11.62 9.21 21.98
CA LEU A 419 12.52 9.92 21.08
C LEU A 419 11.82 11.20 20.64
N ASP A 420 12.52 12.33 20.70
CA ASP A 420 12.07 13.57 20.11
C ASP A 420 13.24 14.32 19.49
N GLU A 421 13.38 14.18 18.17
CA GLU A 421 14.34 14.95 17.37
C GLU A 421 13.68 16.23 16.81
N THR A 422 12.39 16.42 17.10
CA THR A 422 11.67 17.60 16.67
C THR A 422 11.97 18.77 17.61
N SER A 423 11.60 19.97 17.18
CA SER A 423 11.72 21.19 18.00
C SER A 423 10.37 21.56 18.64
N TYR A 424 9.47 20.59 18.82
CA TYR A 424 8.15 20.85 19.41
C TYR A 424 8.24 20.93 20.94
N MET A 425 7.62 21.95 21.51
CA MET A 425 7.47 22.05 22.96
C MET A 425 6.50 20.96 23.47
N PRO A 426 6.64 20.50 24.74
CA PRO A 426 5.72 19.53 25.34
C PRO A 426 4.24 19.86 25.19
N LYS A 427 3.86 21.12 25.42
CA LYS A 427 2.48 21.60 25.21
C LYS A 427 1.96 21.36 23.78
N HIS A 428 2.82 21.40 22.76
CA HIS A 428 2.43 21.15 21.38
C HIS A 428 2.10 19.67 21.15
N LEU A 429 2.89 18.75 21.70
CA LEU A 429 2.63 17.30 21.60
C LEU A 429 1.38 16.90 22.41
N GLN A 430 1.18 17.50 23.59
CA GLN A 430 -0.04 17.32 24.40
C GLN A 430 -1.29 17.80 23.64
N MET A 431 -1.24 19.02 23.09
CA MET A 431 -2.34 19.58 22.29
C MET A 431 -2.58 18.79 21.00
N LEU A 432 -1.53 18.33 20.32
CA LEU A 432 -1.64 17.47 19.15
C LEU A 432 -2.39 16.19 19.50
N SER A 433 -1.96 15.51 20.56
CA SER A 433 -2.56 14.25 21.02
C SER A 433 -4.04 14.42 21.32
N TYR A 434 -4.42 15.54 21.96
CA TYR A 434 -5.83 15.86 22.20
C TYR A 434 -6.61 16.22 20.94
N LYS A 435 -6.03 16.99 20.00
CA LYS A 435 -6.66 17.30 18.70
C LYS A 435 -6.92 16.03 17.89
N LEU A 436 -5.94 15.13 17.83
CA LEU A 436 -6.07 13.86 17.12
C LEU A 436 -7.13 12.95 17.73
N ALA A 437 -7.41 13.05 19.03
CA ALA A 437 -8.51 12.30 19.66
C ALA A 437 -9.91 12.71 19.15
N HIS A 438 -10.02 13.84 18.44
CA HIS A 438 -11.26 14.28 17.79
C HIS A 438 -11.37 13.77 16.35
N MET A 439 -10.30 13.22 15.76
CA MET A 439 -10.24 12.91 14.32
C MET A 439 -10.68 11.48 13.98
N TYR A 440 -11.32 10.76 14.90
CA TYR A 440 -11.83 9.41 14.63
C TYR A 440 -13.25 9.45 14.06
N PHE A 441 -13.36 9.29 12.74
CA PHE A 441 -14.61 9.54 12.01
C PHE A 441 -15.78 8.59 12.29
N ASN A 442 -15.56 7.44 12.92
CA ASN A 442 -16.65 6.51 13.23
C ASN A 442 -17.44 6.92 14.50
N LEU A 443 -16.98 7.95 15.22
CA LEU A 443 -17.62 8.45 16.43
C LEU A 443 -17.57 9.98 16.46
N SER A 444 -18.73 10.63 16.55
CA SER A 444 -18.86 12.09 16.63
C SER A 444 -18.52 12.68 18.02
N SER A 445 -17.64 12.02 18.76
CA SER A 445 -17.12 12.45 20.05
C SER A 445 -15.66 12.04 20.16
N THR A 446 -14.93 12.68 21.07
CA THR A 446 -13.54 12.34 21.38
C THR A 446 -13.35 10.86 21.74
N VAL A 447 -12.31 10.25 21.19
CA VAL A 447 -11.86 8.90 21.55
C VAL A 447 -10.70 8.93 22.54
N ARG A 448 -10.40 7.78 23.15
CA ARG A 448 -9.38 7.64 24.19
C ARG A 448 -7.92 7.84 23.74
N VAL A 449 -7.63 7.52 22.49
CA VAL A 449 -6.29 7.55 21.89
C VAL A 449 -6.34 8.38 20.60
N PRO A 450 -5.20 8.85 20.08
CA PRO A 450 -5.16 9.60 18.81
C PRO A 450 -5.82 8.80 17.68
N ALA A 451 -6.53 9.47 16.77
CA ALA A 451 -7.21 8.81 15.67
C ALA A 451 -6.30 7.88 14.83
N PRO A 452 -5.04 8.25 14.47
CA PRO A 452 -4.15 7.34 13.76
C PRO A 452 -3.95 6.00 14.49
N SER A 453 -3.71 6.02 15.81
CA SER A 453 -3.56 4.80 16.62
C SER A 453 -4.87 4.02 16.70
N HIS A 454 -6.01 4.72 16.80
CA HIS A 454 -7.31 4.07 16.80
C HIS A 454 -7.65 3.43 15.44
N TYR A 455 -7.23 4.05 14.33
CA TYR A 455 -7.36 3.48 13.00
C TYR A 455 -6.46 2.25 12.82
N ALA A 456 -5.22 2.33 13.27
CA ALA A 456 -4.31 1.19 13.30
C ALA A 456 -4.92 0.01 14.07
N HIS A 457 -5.47 0.25 15.26
CA HIS A 457 -6.19 -0.78 16.01
C HIS A 457 -7.31 -1.44 15.21
N ARG A 458 -8.15 -0.64 14.52
CA ARG A 458 -9.27 -1.16 13.72
C ARG A 458 -8.80 -1.99 12.53
N LEU A 459 -7.75 -1.54 11.85
CA LEU A 459 -7.17 -2.27 10.72
C LEU A 459 -6.48 -3.56 11.19
N ALA A 460 -5.67 -3.52 12.25
CA ALA A 460 -5.03 -4.70 12.84
C ALA A 460 -6.07 -5.71 13.30
N PHE A 461 -7.17 -5.25 13.93
CA PHE A 461 -8.29 -6.11 14.31
C PHE A 461 -8.96 -6.76 13.09
N LEU A 462 -9.26 -5.99 12.04
CA LEU A 462 -9.86 -6.53 10.81
C LEU A 462 -8.96 -7.59 10.16
N VAL A 463 -7.66 -7.30 10.06
CA VAL A 463 -6.69 -8.21 9.45
C VAL A 463 -6.51 -9.46 10.30
N GLY A 464 -6.32 -9.31 11.60
CA GLY A 464 -6.11 -10.42 12.51
C GLY A 464 -7.35 -11.30 12.72
N GLN A 465 -8.56 -10.74 12.70
CA GLN A 465 -9.79 -11.50 12.97
C GLN A 465 -10.55 -11.98 11.74
N SER A 466 -10.39 -11.31 10.60
CA SER A 466 -11.24 -11.57 9.43
C SER A 466 -10.44 -11.87 8.17
N LEU A 467 -9.36 -11.13 7.90
CA LEU A 467 -8.65 -11.29 6.62
C LEU A 467 -7.60 -12.40 6.67
N HIS A 468 -6.86 -12.50 7.77
CA HIS A 468 -5.72 -13.41 7.96
C HIS A 468 -4.64 -13.31 6.88
N GLN A 469 -4.60 -12.18 6.17
CA GLN A 469 -3.53 -11.76 5.24
C GLN A 469 -3.61 -10.25 5.01
N GLN A 470 -2.54 -9.68 4.42
CA GLN A 470 -2.49 -8.28 4.02
C GLN A 470 -3.59 -7.94 3.01
N HIS A 471 -4.21 -6.76 3.18
CA HIS A 471 -5.19 -6.23 2.24
C HIS A 471 -4.53 -5.76 0.94
N HIS A 472 -5.32 -5.72 -0.13
CA HIS A 472 -4.87 -5.22 -1.42
C HIS A 472 -4.52 -3.72 -1.35
N LEU A 473 -3.42 -3.32 -1.99
CA LEU A 473 -2.86 -1.97 -1.88
C LEU A 473 -3.75 -0.87 -2.48
N ASP A 474 -4.63 -1.20 -3.41
CA ASP A 474 -5.63 -0.25 -3.95
C ASP A 474 -6.51 0.38 -2.85
N LEU A 475 -6.72 -0.32 -1.73
CA LEU A 475 -7.50 0.17 -0.60
C LEU A 475 -6.67 0.99 0.39
N ALA A 476 -5.34 1.07 0.23
CA ALA A 476 -4.45 1.63 1.23
C ALA A 476 -4.67 3.14 1.46
N ASN A 477 -5.18 3.88 0.47
CA ASN A 477 -5.45 5.32 0.56
C ASN A 477 -6.81 5.67 1.20
N GLU A 478 -7.57 4.66 1.62
CA GLU A 478 -8.94 4.82 2.10
C GLU A 478 -9.12 4.21 3.50
N LEU A 479 -10.14 4.70 4.22
CA LEU A 479 -10.51 4.13 5.52
C LEU A 479 -11.48 2.94 5.34
N PHE A 480 -11.14 2.00 4.44
CA PHE A 480 -11.98 0.85 4.03
C PHE A 480 -12.34 -0.08 5.21
N PHE A 481 -11.51 -0.08 6.24
CA PHE A 481 -11.57 -0.93 7.43
C PHE A 481 -12.51 -0.42 8.55
N LEU A 482 -13.18 0.72 8.35
CA LEU A 482 -14.11 1.28 9.32
C LEU A 482 -15.34 0.40 9.61
#